data_AF-A0A2V7GZM2-F1
#
_entry.id   AF-A0A2V7GZM2-F1
#
_cell.length_a   1.000
_cell.length_b   1.000
_cell.length_c   1.000
_cell.angle_alpha   90.00
_cell.angle_beta   90.00
_cell.angle_gamma   90.00
#
_symmetry.space_group_name_H-M   'P 1'
#
loop_
_entity.id
_entity.type
_entity.pdbx_description
1 polymer ?
#
loop_
_entity_poly.entity_id
_entity_poly.type
_entity_poly.pdbx_seq_one_letter_code
_entity_poly.pdbx_strand_id
1 'polypeptide(L)'
;MRHPIVLVLTLLLASVTNPLPAWAKGKSVLITLTCDGLARPIEIVDSVALGFQFGPWGGAFLDASSVVVAKPQTRLRLCEVSFYVQFFGDREAQLAYVLYYGYDPAASSSPGYIYLPGRGEPWYSLNVGTILRSGRDGRWQVAARAWEAEVMRPALARAGQANRAS
;
A
#
# COMPACT_ATOMS: atom_id res chain seq x y z
N MET A 1 -10.40 -3.51 -53.53
CA MET A 1 -11.25 -3.83 -52.36
C MET A 1 -10.35 -4.40 -51.27
N ARG A 2 -9.80 -3.50 -50.47
CA ARG A 2 -9.01 -3.76 -49.24
C ARG A 2 -9.96 -3.51 -48.06
N HIS A 3 -9.57 -3.84 -46.83
CA HIS A 3 -10.20 -3.40 -45.55
C HIS A 3 -10.99 -4.38 -44.63
N PRO A 4 -11.14 -5.71 -44.83
CA PRO A 4 -11.73 -6.55 -43.77
C PRO A 4 -10.73 -6.93 -42.67
N ILE A 5 -9.47 -7.21 -43.02
CA ILE A 5 -8.44 -7.70 -42.07
C ILE A 5 -7.93 -6.59 -41.14
N VAL A 6 -7.81 -5.35 -41.64
CA VAL A 6 -7.37 -4.21 -40.82
C VAL A 6 -8.40 -3.85 -39.76
N LEU A 7 -9.70 -4.01 -40.05
CA LEU A 7 -10.78 -3.70 -39.12
C LEU A 7 -10.85 -4.69 -37.94
N VAL A 8 -10.58 -5.98 -38.20
CA VAL A 8 -10.56 -7.02 -37.16
C VAL A 8 -9.39 -6.83 -36.19
N LEU A 9 -8.23 -6.37 -36.68
CA LEU A 9 -7.07 -6.12 -35.82
C LEU A 9 -7.26 -4.91 -34.89
N THR A 10 -7.94 -3.85 -35.35
CA THR A 10 -8.25 -2.68 -34.49
C THR A 10 -9.28 -3.01 -33.41
N LEU A 11 -10.26 -3.86 -33.71
CA LEU A 11 -11.25 -4.34 -32.72
C LEU A 11 -10.64 -5.28 -31.65
N LEU A 12 -9.63 -6.08 -32.01
CA LEU A 12 -8.88 -6.90 -31.06
C LEU A 12 -7.89 -6.10 -30.20
N LEU A 13 -7.33 -4.99 -30.70
CA LEU A 13 -6.49 -4.12 -29.87
C LEU A 13 -7.31 -3.26 -28.90
N ALA A 14 -8.54 -2.87 -29.27
CA ALA A 14 -9.44 -2.08 -28.42
C ALA A 14 -10.03 -2.86 -27.24
N SER A 15 -10.03 -4.20 -27.28
CA SER A 15 -10.54 -5.05 -26.19
C SER A 15 -9.52 -5.33 -25.08
N VAL A 16 -8.24 -4.99 -25.27
CA VAL A 16 -7.17 -5.15 -24.26
C VAL A 16 -7.09 -3.96 -23.30
N THR A 17 -7.73 -2.82 -23.64
CA THR A 17 -7.67 -1.60 -22.84
C THR A 17 -8.78 -1.47 -21.79
N ASN A 18 -9.64 -2.47 -21.62
CA ASN A 18 -10.55 -2.47 -20.48
C ASN A 18 -9.73 -2.80 -19.22
N PRO A 19 -9.47 -1.84 -18.30
CA PRO A 19 -8.99 -2.22 -16.99
C PRO A 19 -10.05 -3.16 -16.43
N LEU A 20 -9.70 -4.44 -16.22
CA LEU A 20 -10.57 -5.36 -15.52
C LEU A 20 -11.11 -4.63 -14.29
N PRO A 21 -12.42 -4.66 -14.05
CA PRO A 21 -12.96 -3.94 -12.92
C PRO A 21 -12.24 -4.39 -11.65
N ALA A 22 -11.82 -3.42 -10.84
CA ALA A 22 -11.16 -3.64 -9.56
C ALA A 22 -11.88 -4.65 -8.65
N TRP A 23 -13.17 -4.90 -8.91
CA TRP A 23 -14.01 -5.90 -8.25
C TRP A 23 -13.44 -7.33 -8.26
N ALA A 24 -12.68 -7.74 -9.28
CA ALA A 24 -12.12 -9.10 -9.33
C ALA A 24 -11.01 -9.37 -8.30
N LYS A 25 -10.35 -8.33 -7.76
CA LYS A 25 -9.22 -8.47 -6.82
C LYS A 25 -9.62 -8.41 -5.35
N GLY A 26 -10.88 -8.11 -5.05
CA GLY A 26 -11.33 -7.87 -3.68
C GLY A 26 -11.10 -6.43 -3.21
N LYS A 27 -11.82 -6.06 -2.14
CA LYS A 27 -11.84 -4.70 -1.59
C LYS A 27 -10.99 -4.65 -0.33
N SER A 28 -10.09 -3.67 -0.21
CA SER A 28 -9.45 -3.35 1.08
C SER A 28 -10.52 -2.87 2.06
N VAL A 29 -10.59 -3.48 3.24
CA VAL A 29 -11.60 -3.16 4.26
C VAL A 29 -11.02 -2.71 5.58
N LEU A 30 -9.74 -3.00 5.82
CA LEU A 30 -9.02 -2.55 7.01
C LEU A 30 -7.53 -2.43 6.69
N ILE A 31 -6.90 -1.39 7.22
CA ILE A 31 -5.45 -1.30 7.34
C ILE A 31 -5.12 -1.18 8.84
N THR A 32 -4.18 -1.97 9.33
CA THR A 32 -3.70 -1.85 10.71
C THR A 32 -2.24 -1.40 10.73
N LEU A 33 -1.91 -0.47 11.62
CA LEU A 33 -0.54 -0.04 11.89
C LEU A 33 -0.15 -0.51 13.28
N THR A 34 0.79 -1.45 13.34
CA THR A 34 1.43 -1.86 14.60
C THR A 34 2.77 -1.17 14.67
N CYS A 35 2.87 -0.12 15.49
CA CYS A 35 4.07 0.71 15.56
C CYS A 35 4.84 0.50 16.86
N ASP A 36 6.16 0.58 16.78
CA ASP A 36 7.04 0.54 17.93
C ASP A 36 6.68 1.65 18.94
N GLY A 37 6.48 1.26 20.20
CA GLY A 37 6.14 2.19 21.28
C GLY A 37 4.71 2.71 21.28
N LEU A 38 3.79 2.14 20.47
CA LEU A 38 2.35 2.31 20.66
C LEU A 38 1.77 1.10 21.39
N ALA A 39 0.90 1.34 22.36
CA ALA A 39 0.31 0.27 23.19
C ALA A 39 -0.74 -0.57 22.45
N ARG A 40 -1.34 -0.03 21.38
CA ARG A 40 -2.37 -0.71 20.58
C ARG A 40 -2.17 -0.38 19.10
N PRO A 41 -2.55 -1.29 18.18
CA PRO A 41 -2.57 -1.01 16.76
C PRO A 41 -3.50 0.16 16.43
N ILE A 42 -3.17 0.90 15.38
CA ILE A 42 -4.05 1.91 14.80
C ILE A 42 -4.84 1.24 13.68
N GLU A 43 -6.16 1.29 13.76
CA GLU A 43 -7.05 0.83 12.69
C GLU A 43 -7.41 1.99 11.77
N ILE A 44 -7.30 1.76 10.46
CA ILE A 44 -7.74 2.68 9.41
C ILE A 44 -8.87 2.00 8.64
N VAL A 45 -10.08 2.53 8.83
CA VAL A 45 -11.31 2.12 8.12
C VAL A 45 -11.84 3.22 7.18
N ASP A 46 -11.02 4.26 6.95
CA ASP A 46 -11.36 5.40 6.11
C ASP A 46 -11.47 5.01 4.63
N SER A 47 -12.53 5.46 3.95
CA SER A 47 -12.82 5.03 2.59
C SER A 47 -11.82 5.52 1.54
N VAL A 48 -11.15 6.65 1.77
CA VAL A 48 -10.07 7.15 0.90
C VAL A 48 -8.85 6.26 1.06
N ALA A 49 -8.43 6.01 2.30
CA ALA A 49 -7.30 5.13 2.61
C ALA A 49 -7.51 3.68 2.11
N LEU A 50 -8.73 3.18 2.17
CA LEU A 50 -9.13 1.86 1.69
C LEU A 50 -9.40 1.81 0.18
N GLY A 51 -9.33 2.93 -0.52
CA GLY A 51 -9.52 3.01 -1.96
C GLY A 51 -8.49 2.19 -2.74
N PHE A 52 -8.83 1.85 -3.98
CA PHE A 52 -7.95 1.10 -4.88
C PHE A 52 -6.55 1.70 -4.98
N GLN A 53 -6.48 3.04 -5.04
CA GLN A 53 -5.26 3.83 -5.15
C GLN A 53 -4.22 3.40 -4.12
N PHE A 54 -4.59 3.41 -2.85
CA PHE A 54 -3.67 3.17 -1.74
C PHE A 54 -3.67 1.72 -1.23
N GLY A 55 -4.63 0.90 -1.67
CA GLY A 55 -4.62 -0.53 -1.41
C GLY A 55 -3.49 -1.30 -2.12
N PRO A 56 -3.37 -2.60 -1.86
CA PRO A 56 -2.32 -3.45 -2.44
C PRO A 56 -2.33 -3.46 -3.97
N TRP A 57 -3.48 -3.21 -4.58
CA TRP A 57 -3.68 -3.23 -6.03
C TRP A 57 -3.12 -1.99 -6.73
N GLY A 58 -3.48 -0.79 -6.26
CA GLY A 58 -2.99 0.46 -6.82
C GLY A 58 -1.55 0.74 -6.41
N GLY A 59 -1.20 0.50 -5.15
CA GLY A 59 0.16 0.66 -4.66
C GLY A 59 0.66 2.09 -4.56
N ALA A 60 -0.23 3.09 -4.60
CA ALA A 60 0.11 4.51 -4.54
C ALA A 60 0.59 4.98 -3.15
N PHE A 61 0.91 4.04 -2.26
CA PHE A 61 1.76 4.29 -1.10
C PHE A 61 3.22 4.56 -1.52
N LEU A 62 3.64 4.06 -2.69
CA LEU A 62 4.86 4.46 -3.38
C LEU A 62 4.51 5.34 -4.59
N ASP A 63 5.28 6.41 -4.78
CA ASP A 63 5.22 7.23 -5.98
C ASP A 63 5.85 6.44 -7.15
N ALA A 64 5.37 6.64 -8.38
CA ALA A 64 6.04 6.10 -9.57
C ALA A 64 7.50 6.55 -9.64
N SER A 65 7.79 7.76 -9.16
CA SER A 65 9.11 8.38 -9.02
C SER A 65 9.81 8.08 -7.68
N SER A 66 9.23 7.24 -6.81
CA SER A 66 9.83 6.92 -5.51
C SER A 66 11.26 6.41 -5.70
N VAL A 67 12.18 7.15 -5.09
CA VAL A 67 13.61 6.88 -5.14
C VAL A 67 13.94 5.79 -4.12
N VAL A 68 14.67 4.77 -4.56
CA VAL A 68 15.29 3.80 -3.65
C VAL A 68 16.37 4.52 -2.86
N VAL A 69 16.28 4.42 -1.54
CA VAL A 69 17.22 5.04 -0.61
C VAL A 69 17.94 3.95 0.19
N ALA A 70 19.11 4.27 0.71
CA ALA A 70 19.68 3.48 1.79
C ALA A 70 18.70 3.47 2.97
N LYS A 71 18.76 2.41 3.81
CA LYS A 71 17.97 2.37 5.05
C LYS A 71 18.20 3.69 5.81
N PRO A 72 17.16 4.49 6.08
CA PRO A 72 17.34 5.76 6.75
C PRO A 72 18.04 5.53 8.11
N GLN A 73 19.12 6.26 8.35
CA GLN A 73 19.92 6.16 9.59
C GLN A 73 19.28 6.91 10.78
N THR A 74 18.14 7.56 10.56
CA THR A 74 17.40 8.32 11.55
C THR A 74 16.72 7.39 12.57
N ARG A 75 16.37 7.94 13.75
CA ARG A 75 15.57 7.26 14.78
C ARG A 75 14.11 7.15 14.33
N LEU A 76 13.87 6.45 13.23
CA LEU A 76 12.53 6.20 12.72
C LEU A 76 11.77 5.34 13.74
N ARG A 77 10.53 5.73 13.99
CA ARG A 77 9.54 4.80 14.51
C ARG A 77 9.07 3.94 13.35
N LEU A 78 9.17 2.62 13.52
CA LEU A 78 8.71 1.66 12.53
C LEU A 78 7.29 1.21 12.85
N CYS A 79 6.51 1.02 11.80
CA CYS A 79 5.19 0.44 11.84
C CYS A 79 5.12 -0.70 10.84
N GLU A 80 4.65 -1.87 11.26
CA GLU A 80 4.13 -2.86 10.34
C GLU A 80 2.73 -2.40 9.87
N VAL A 81 2.56 -2.29 8.55
CA VAL A 81 1.30 -1.88 7.91
C VAL A 81 0.71 -3.09 7.23
N SER A 82 -0.39 -3.59 7.78
CA SER A 82 -1.09 -4.78 7.30
C SER A 82 -2.37 -4.39 6.58
N PHE A 83 -2.55 -4.87 5.36
CA PHE A 83 -3.73 -4.66 4.53
C PHE A 83 -4.63 -5.89 4.57
N TYR A 84 -5.88 -5.70 5.00
CA TYR A 84 -6.90 -6.73 4.99
C TYR A 84 -7.86 -6.49 3.84
N VAL A 85 -8.06 -7.53 3.03
CA VAL A 85 -8.90 -7.50 1.83
C VAL A 85 -10.03 -8.51 2.01
N GLN A 86 -11.24 -8.09 1.67
CA GLN A 86 -12.35 -9.00 1.44
C GLN A 86 -12.38 -9.38 -0.04
N PHE A 87 -11.99 -10.62 -0.34
CA PHE A 87 -12.02 -11.16 -1.70
C PHE A 87 -13.44 -11.52 -2.14
N PHE A 88 -13.65 -11.60 -3.45
CA PHE A 88 -14.96 -11.96 -3.98
C PHE A 88 -15.33 -13.39 -3.56
N GLY A 89 -16.51 -13.55 -2.97
CA GLY A 89 -17.01 -14.83 -2.47
C GLY A 89 -16.62 -15.15 -1.02
N ASP A 90 -15.67 -14.42 -0.44
CA ASP A 90 -15.27 -14.59 0.95
C ASP A 90 -16.20 -13.83 1.90
N ARG A 91 -16.52 -14.48 3.02
CA ARG A 91 -17.33 -13.85 4.08
C ARG A 91 -16.52 -12.93 4.97
N GLU A 92 -15.23 -13.22 5.12
CA GLU A 92 -14.34 -12.53 6.05
C GLU A 92 -13.16 -11.90 5.30
N ALA A 93 -12.61 -10.84 5.89
CA ALA A 93 -11.40 -10.20 5.37
C ALA A 93 -10.17 -11.04 5.72
N GLN A 94 -9.22 -11.10 4.80
CA GLN A 94 -7.96 -11.82 4.96
C GLN A 94 -6.78 -10.85 4.89
N LEU A 95 -5.73 -11.12 5.66
CA LEU A 95 -4.46 -10.42 5.50
C LEU A 95 -3.89 -10.70 4.12
N ALA A 96 -3.75 -9.65 3.30
CA ALA A 96 -3.39 -9.79 1.90
C ALA A 96 -2.01 -9.18 1.58
N TYR A 97 -1.56 -8.17 2.33
CA TYR A 97 -0.30 -7.51 2.01
C TYR A 97 0.27 -6.83 3.24
N VAL A 98 1.59 -6.84 3.39
CA VAL A 98 2.28 -6.19 4.51
C VAL A 98 3.46 -5.36 4.01
N LEU A 99 3.60 -4.13 4.50
CA LEU A 99 4.79 -3.32 4.30
C LEU A 99 5.26 -2.73 5.63
N TYR A 100 6.50 -2.27 5.68
CA TYR A 100 7.02 -1.53 6.83
C TYR A 100 7.07 -0.05 6.50
N TYR A 101 6.51 0.76 7.37
CA TYR A 101 6.52 2.22 7.29
C TYR A 101 7.40 2.80 8.39
N GLY A 102 8.36 3.63 8.04
CA GLY A 102 9.22 4.33 8.98
C GLY A 102 9.02 5.84 8.91
N TYR A 103 8.87 6.49 10.05
CA TYR A 103 8.75 7.95 10.14
C TYR A 103 9.48 8.52 11.35
N ASP A 104 9.92 9.77 11.25
CA ASP A 104 10.49 10.49 12.39
C ASP A 104 9.37 11.18 13.17
N PRO A 105 9.07 10.77 14.42
CA PRO A 105 8.01 11.39 15.21
C PRO A 105 8.36 12.81 15.68
N ALA A 106 9.64 13.19 15.70
CA ALA A 106 10.11 14.52 16.10
C ALA A 106 10.19 15.50 14.92
N ALA A 107 10.42 15.00 13.71
CA ALA A 107 10.51 15.81 12.50
C ALA A 107 9.25 15.68 11.64
N SER A 108 8.20 16.41 12.00
CA SER A 108 6.91 16.35 11.32
C SER A 108 6.96 16.74 9.83
N SER A 109 7.97 17.50 9.39
CA SER A 109 8.17 17.86 7.98
C SER A 109 8.97 16.83 7.18
N SER A 110 9.61 15.85 7.83
CA SER A 110 10.32 14.78 7.13
C SER A 110 9.32 13.85 6.43
N PRO A 111 9.69 13.31 5.25
CA PRO A 111 8.87 12.33 4.58
C PRO A 111 8.89 11.01 5.37
N GLY A 112 7.82 10.23 5.24
CA GLY A 112 7.83 8.81 5.58
C GLY A 112 8.62 7.97 4.58
N TYR A 113 8.99 6.77 5.03
CA TYR A 113 9.74 5.79 4.25
C TYR A 113 9.01 4.46 4.26
N ILE A 114 9.04 3.75 3.14
CA ILE A 114 8.43 2.43 2.97
C ILE A 114 9.51 1.42 2.65
N TYR A 115 9.41 0.26 3.30
CA TYR A 115 10.17 -0.92 2.97
C TYR A 115 9.22 -2.05 2.62
N LEU A 116 9.45 -2.63 1.44
CA LEU A 116 8.77 -3.85 1.02
C LEU A 116 9.65 -5.04 1.40
N PRO A 117 9.14 -6.03 2.16
CA PRO A 117 9.92 -7.20 2.57
C PRO A 117 10.59 -7.88 1.37
N GLY A 118 11.85 -8.26 1.54
CA GLY A 118 12.67 -8.95 0.55
C GLY A 118 12.61 -10.48 0.67
N ARG A 119 13.22 -11.17 -0.28
CA ARG A 119 13.29 -12.65 -0.27
C ARG A 119 13.91 -13.16 1.03
N GLY A 120 13.21 -14.08 1.69
CA GLY A 120 13.65 -14.68 2.96
C GLY A 120 13.21 -13.92 4.21
N GLU A 121 12.60 -12.75 4.06
CA GLU A 121 12.04 -11.98 5.16
C GLU A 121 10.56 -12.35 5.42
N PRO A 122 10.04 -12.06 6.61
CA PRO A 122 8.62 -12.18 6.90
C PRO A 122 7.76 -11.49 5.85
N TRP A 123 6.60 -12.07 5.56
CA TRP A 123 5.59 -11.55 4.63
C TRP A 123 5.98 -11.49 3.14
N TYR A 124 7.24 -11.73 2.76
CA TYR A 124 7.64 -11.74 1.34
C TYR A 124 6.79 -12.70 0.52
N SER A 125 6.66 -13.95 0.97
CA SER A 125 5.88 -14.98 0.28
C SER A 125 4.40 -14.62 0.16
N LEU A 126 3.83 -13.98 1.19
CA LEU A 126 2.45 -13.47 1.15
C LEU A 126 2.34 -12.37 0.08
N ASN A 127 3.19 -11.35 0.17
CA ASN A 127 3.15 -10.19 -0.73
C ASN A 127 3.28 -10.58 -2.19
N VAL A 128 4.26 -11.42 -2.55
CA VAL A 128 4.46 -11.84 -3.95
C VAL A 128 3.37 -12.81 -4.42
N GLY A 129 2.77 -13.58 -3.50
CA GLY A 129 1.60 -14.41 -3.77
C GLY A 129 0.35 -13.58 -4.06
N THR A 130 0.24 -12.40 -3.44
CA THR A 130 -0.88 -11.48 -3.62
C THR A 130 -0.70 -10.56 -4.83
N ILE A 131 0.46 -9.93 -4.97
CA ILE A 131 0.79 -9.08 -6.11
C ILE A 131 2.30 -9.00 -6.37
N LEU A 132 2.70 -9.30 -7.60
CA LEU A 132 4.09 -9.16 -8.04
C LEU A 132 4.42 -7.68 -8.30
N ARG A 133 5.44 -7.17 -7.59
CA ARG A 133 6.00 -5.83 -7.80
C ARG A 133 7.49 -5.95 -8.13
N SER A 134 7.82 -5.81 -9.41
CA SER A 134 9.19 -6.01 -9.89
C SER A 134 10.13 -4.93 -9.32
N GLY A 135 11.26 -5.37 -8.76
CA GLY A 135 12.38 -4.48 -8.49
C GLY A 135 12.20 -3.51 -7.33
N ARG A 136 11.35 -3.81 -6.35
CA ARG A 136 11.15 -2.96 -5.16
C ARG A 136 11.29 -3.68 -3.82
N ASP A 137 11.14 -5.00 -3.80
CA ASP A 137 11.31 -5.83 -2.61
C ASP A 137 12.75 -5.74 -2.06
N GLY A 138 12.88 -5.77 -0.73
CA GLY A 138 14.14 -5.67 -0.02
C GLY A 138 14.76 -4.27 -0.02
N ARG A 139 13.99 -3.22 -0.35
CA ARG A 139 14.51 -1.86 -0.51
C ARG A 139 13.66 -0.81 0.18
N TRP A 140 14.35 0.14 0.81
CA TRP A 140 13.75 1.35 1.36
C TRP A 140 13.49 2.36 0.25
N GLN A 141 12.34 3.02 0.32
CA GLN A 141 11.88 4.01 -0.64
C GLN A 141 11.18 5.14 0.09
N VAL A 142 11.23 6.35 -0.46
CA VAL A 142 10.44 7.46 0.06
C VAL A 142 8.95 7.20 -0.21
N ALA A 143 8.10 7.38 0.81
CA ALA A 143 6.66 7.23 0.69
C ALA A 143 6.05 8.31 -0.22
N ALA A 144 4.96 7.98 -0.91
CA ALA A 144 4.26 8.94 -1.76
C ALA A 144 3.68 10.09 -0.92
N ARG A 145 3.77 11.33 -1.42
CA ARG A 145 3.24 12.50 -0.71
C ARG A 145 1.74 12.42 -0.45
N ALA A 146 0.97 11.86 -1.39
CA ALA A 146 -0.47 11.66 -1.23
C ALA A 146 -0.77 10.64 -0.12
N TRP A 147 -0.04 9.53 -0.07
CA TRP A 147 -0.17 8.54 1.01
C TRP A 147 0.18 9.11 2.38
N GLU A 148 1.25 9.91 2.46
CA GLU A 148 1.60 10.64 3.67
C GLU A 148 0.46 11.54 4.16
N ALA A 149 -0.07 12.38 3.25
CA ALA A 149 -1.05 13.40 3.58
C ALA A 149 -2.45 12.84 3.88
N GLU A 150 -2.88 11.84 3.11
CA GLU A 150 -4.26 11.35 3.14
C GLU A 150 -4.44 10.15 4.08
N VAL A 151 -3.39 9.35 4.30
CA VAL A 151 -3.50 8.12 5.09
C VAL A 151 -2.70 8.18 6.38
N MET A 152 -1.38 8.35 6.27
CA MET A 152 -0.49 8.13 7.41
C MET A 152 -0.58 9.24 8.46
N ARG A 153 -0.49 10.50 8.04
CA ARG A 153 -0.51 11.64 8.98
C ARG A 153 -1.84 11.75 9.73
N PRO A 154 -3.02 11.64 9.08
CA PRO A 154 -4.29 11.65 9.81
C PRO A 154 -4.42 10.49 10.80
N ALA A 155 -3.99 9.28 10.43
CA ALA A 155 -4.05 8.11 11.30
C ALA A 155 -3.15 8.27 12.55
N LEU A 156 -1.91 8.70 12.36
CA LEU A 156 -0.95 8.91 13.44
C LEU A 156 -1.36 10.06 14.36
N ALA A 157 -1.94 11.14 13.81
CA ALA A 157 -2.44 12.26 14.61
C ALA A 157 -3.58 11.84 15.54
N ARG A 158 -4.55 11.06 15.03
CA ARG A 158 -5.66 10.51 15.82
C ARG A 158 -5.15 9.61 16.96
N ALA A 159 -4.19 8.74 16.67
CA ALA A 159 -3.59 7.87 17.69
C ALA A 159 -2.81 8.65 18.76
N GLY A 160 -2.09 9.70 18.35
CA GLY A 160 -1.40 10.59 19.28
C GLY A 160 -2.34 11.33 20.23
N GLN A 161 -3.54 11.70 19.77
CA GLN A 161 -4.57 12.31 20.62
C GLN A 161 -5.14 11.29 21.62
N ALA A 162 -5.48 10.08 21.16
CA ALA A 162 -6.03 9.03 22.03
C ALA A 162 -5.06 8.66 23.17
N ASN A 163 -3.76 8.55 22.87
CA ASN A 163 -2.74 8.24 23.87
C ASN A 163 -2.50 9.36 24.89
N ARG A 164 -2.80 10.62 24.56
CA ARG A 164 -2.69 11.75 25.50
C ARG A 164 -3.90 11.89 26.43
N ALA A 165 -5.03 11.30 26.04
CA ALA A 165 -6.27 11.33 26.81
C ALA A 165 -6.42 10.12 27.76
N SER A 166 -5.44 9.21 27.74
CA SER A 166 -5.38 7.99 28.57
C SER A 166 -4.39 8.18 29.73
#